data_AF-A0A248LBM1-F1
#
_entry.id   AF-A0A248LBM1-F1
#
_cell.length_a   1.000
_cell.length_b   1.000
_cell.length_c   1.000
_cell.angle_alpha   90.00
_cell.angle_beta   90.00
_cell.angle_gamma   90.00
#
_symmetry.space_group_name_H-M   'P 1'
#
loop_
_entity.id
_entity.type
_entity.pdbx_description
1 polymer ?
#
loop_
_entity_poly.entity_id
_entity_poly.type
_entity_poly.pdbx_seq_one_letter_code
_entity_poly.pdbx_strand_id
1 'polypeptide(L)'
;MTPNMSTWRPCDTVESAVAWKHALVRTDGPTALILSRPGLACMERDAHTLAQVSKGGYTLLQTGDGQPQAIIIATGSEVELAVTAARALGEQGSNVRVVSMPCVDAFLAQSAEYQEAVLPAAVRARVAVEAAIADYWYRFTAQDQWLLLPLRTN
;
A
#
# COMPACT_ATOMS: atom_id res chain seq x y z
N MET A 1 -3.41 16.47 6.90
CA MET A 1 -3.91 16.19 5.53
C MET A 1 -4.22 17.52 4.85
N THR A 2 -3.91 17.63 3.57
CA THR A 2 -4.16 18.85 2.77
C THR A 2 -5.31 18.59 1.80
N PRO A 3 -6.41 19.38 1.83
CA PRO A 3 -7.52 19.20 0.90
C PRO A 3 -7.07 19.30 -0.56
N ASN A 4 -7.66 18.49 -1.45
CA ASN A 4 -7.42 18.47 -2.89
C ASN A 4 -5.93 18.23 -3.31
N MET A 5 -5.10 17.72 -2.40
CA MET A 5 -3.74 17.25 -2.73
C MET A 5 -3.79 15.75 -3.04
N SER A 6 -3.16 15.33 -4.13
CA SER A 6 -2.92 13.91 -4.42
C SER A 6 -1.48 13.57 -4.12
N THR A 7 -1.23 12.59 -3.26
CA THR A 7 0.12 12.25 -2.79
C THR A 7 0.46 10.82 -3.17
N TRP A 8 1.43 10.66 -4.06
CA TRP A 8 1.89 9.36 -4.53
C TRP A 8 3.26 9.03 -3.92
N ARG A 9 3.35 7.91 -3.20
CA ARG A 9 4.60 7.35 -2.67
C ARG A 9 4.85 5.96 -3.31
N PRO A 10 5.35 5.92 -4.56
CA PRO A 10 5.51 4.69 -5.32
C PRO A 10 6.60 3.77 -4.76
N CYS A 11 6.38 2.46 -4.82
CA CYS A 11 7.33 1.44 -4.33
C CYS A 11 8.38 1.00 -5.35
N ASP A 12 8.17 1.28 -6.64
CA ASP A 12 9.09 0.91 -7.71
C ASP A 12 8.89 1.79 -8.96
N THR A 13 9.56 1.43 -10.06
CA THR A 13 9.48 2.14 -11.34
C THR A 13 8.11 2.07 -12.00
N VAL A 14 7.37 0.97 -11.81
CA VAL A 14 6.02 0.78 -12.37
C VAL A 14 5.04 1.73 -11.71
N GLU A 15 5.01 1.75 -10.37
CA GLU A 15 4.17 2.69 -9.64
C GLU A 15 4.59 4.14 -9.90
N SER A 16 5.90 4.40 -10.05
CA SER A 16 6.39 5.72 -10.41
C SER A 16 5.85 6.18 -11.77
N ALA A 17 5.86 5.31 -12.78
CA ALA A 17 5.31 5.61 -14.10
C ALA A 17 3.80 5.89 -14.05
N VAL A 18 3.04 5.11 -13.26
CA VAL A 18 1.59 5.33 -13.07
C VAL A 18 1.33 6.65 -12.34
N ALA A 19 2.11 6.96 -11.31
CA ALA A 19 2.00 8.21 -10.55
C ALA A 19 2.30 9.43 -11.44
N TRP A 20 3.32 9.35 -12.30
CA TRP A 20 3.61 10.37 -13.30
C TRP A 20 2.47 10.54 -14.30
N LYS A 21 1.93 9.44 -14.84
CA LYS A 21 0.78 9.49 -15.74
C LYS A 21 -0.41 10.18 -15.06
N HIS A 22 -0.71 9.80 -13.82
CA HIS A 22 -1.77 10.41 -13.01
C HIS A 22 -1.54 11.93 -12.85
N ALA A 23 -0.32 12.34 -12.49
CA ALA A 23 0.04 13.74 -12.34
C ALA A 23 -0.18 14.56 -13.62
N LEU A 24 0.09 13.96 -14.80
CA LEU A 24 -0.05 14.63 -16.10
C LEU A 24 -1.50 14.77 -16.57
N VAL A 25 -2.36 13.78 -16.30
CA VAL A 25 -3.76 13.79 -16.77
C VAL A 25 -4.70 14.50 -15.80
N ARG A 26 -4.28 14.73 -14.56
CA ARG A 26 -5.08 15.42 -13.56
C ARG A 26 -5.15 16.92 -13.87
N THR A 27 -6.36 17.47 -13.86
CA THR A 27 -6.64 18.88 -14.23
C THR A 27 -7.25 19.71 -13.10
N ASP A 28 -7.53 19.10 -11.95
CA ASP A 28 -8.32 19.68 -10.86
C ASP A 28 -7.54 19.88 -9.55
N GLY A 29 -6.23 19.64 -9.54
CA GLY A 29 -5.39 19.94 -8.37
C GLY A 29 -3.95 19.42 -8.46
N PRO A 30 -3.12 19.75 -7.45
CA PRO A 30 -1.69 19.43 -7.44
C PRO A 30 -1.41 17.97 -7.05
N THR A 31 -0.42 17.37 -7.72
CA THR A 31 0.08 16.02 -7.39
C THR A 31 1.50 16.10 -6.84
N ALA A 32 1.73 15.50 -5.67
CA ALA A 32 3.05 15.35 -5.07
C ALA A 32 3.57 13.91 -5.30
N LEU A 33 4.81 13.79 -5.79
CA LEU A 33 5.51 12.52 -5.95
C LEU A 33 6.60 12.39 -4.87
N ILE A 34 6.47 11.40 -3.99
CA ILE A 34 7.38 11.14 -2.88
C ILE A 34 8.30 9.99 -3.27
N LEU A 35 9.50 10.34 -3.76
CA LEU A 35 10.43 9.39 -4.36
C LEU A 35 11.58 9.04 -3.41
N SER A 36 12.04 7.79 -3.48
CA SER A 36 13.20 7.32 -2.72
C SER A 36 14.51 7.89 -3.30
N ARG A 37 15.51 8.05 -2.43
CA ARG A 37 16.90 8.30 -2.84
C ARG A 37 17.63 7.02 -3.30
N PRO A 38 17.55 5.88 -2.58
CA PRO A 38 18.12 4.62 -3.08
C PRO A 38 17.21 3.97 -4.14
N GLY A 39 17.79 3.09 -4.96
CA GLY A 39 17.04 2.23 -5.87
C GLY A 39 16.19 1.23 -5.11
N LEU A 40 15.01 0.91 -5.65
CA LEU A 40 14.04 -0.03 -5.08
C LEU A 40 13.89 -1.25 -5.98
N ALA A 41 13.64 -2.41 -5.39
CA ALA A 41 13.34 -3.63 -6.13
C ALA A 41 12.03 -3.49 -6.91
N CYS A 42 11.98 -4.07 -8.12
CA CYS A 42 10.74 -4.13 -8.90
C CYS A 42 9.83 -5.22 -8.32
N MET A 43 8.57 -4.89 -8.04
CA MET A 43 7.61 -5.87 -7.54
C MET A 43 6.96 -6.63 -8.71
N GLU A 44 6.86 -7.95 -8.57
CA GLU A 44 6.17 -8.81 -9.53
C GLU A 44 4.68 -8.48 -9.58
N ARG A 45 4.13 -8.31 -10.78
CA ARG A 45 2.71 -8.05 -11.02
C ARG A 45 2.27 -8.76 -12.29
N ASP A 46 1.13 -9.42 -12.25
CA ASP A 46 0.44 -9.84 -13.47
C ASP A 46 -0.30 -8.67 -14.11
N ALA A 47 -0.86 -8.90 -15.30
CA ALA A 47 -1.58 -7.86 -16.04
C ALA A 47 -2.80 -7.32 -15.28
N HIS A 48 -3.46 -8.17 -14.48
CA HIS A 48 -4.60 -7.76 -13.67
C HIS A 48 -4.16 -6.80 -12.56
N THR A 49 -3.16 -7.17 -11.78
CA THR A 49 -2.59 -6.41 -10.67
C THR A 49 -2.02 -5.08 -11.16
N LEU A 50 -1.33 -5.09 -12.30
CA LEU A 50 -0.79 -3.89 -12.93
C LEU A 50 -1.88 -2.84 -13.22
N ALA A 51 -3.05 -3.26 -13.69
CA ALA A 51 -4.16 -2.34 -13.99
C ALA A 51 -4.71 -1.67 -12.72
N GLN A 52 -4.59 -2.32 -11.56
CA GLN A 52 -5.08 -1.83 -10.28
C GLN A 52 -4.19 -0.74 -9.67
N VAL A 53 -2.92 -0.60 -10.08
CA VAL A 53 -1.98 0.39 -9.53
C VAL A 53 -2.55 1.81 -9.58
N SER A 54 -3.27 2.13 -10.66
CA SER A 54 -3.90 3.45 -10.87
C SER A 54 -5.02 3.77 -9.87
N LYS A 55 -5.53 2.78 -9.14
CA LYS A 55 -6.55 2.94 -8.12
C LYS A 55 -5.99 3.34 -6.76
N GLY A 56 -4.68 3.58 -6.65
CA GLY A 56 -4.04 4.13 -5.46
C GLY A 56 -3.79 3.14 -4.32
N GLY A 57 -4.51 2.02 -4.28
CA GLY A 57 -4.33 0.94 -3.33
C GLY A 57 -4.84 -0.38 -3.87
N TYR A 58 -4.02 -1.44 -3.81
CA TYR A 58 -4.33 -2.72 -4.42
C TYR A 58 -3.62 -3.89 -3.73
N THR A 59 -4.19 -5.09 -3.85
CA THR A 59 -3.55 -6.33 -3.40
C THR A 59 -2.37 -6.65 -4.30
N LEU A 60 -1.15 -6.59 -3.74
CA LEU A 60 0.08 -6.94 -4.46
C LEU A 60 0.39 -8.44 -4.34
N LEU A 61 0.12 -9.01 -3.16
CA LEU A 61 0.41 -10.41 -2.86
C LEU A 61 -0.64 -10.95 -1.87
N GLN A 62 -1.00 -12.22 -2.01
CA GLN A 62 -1.65 -12.99 -0.96
C GLN A 62 -1.01 -14.38 -0.91
N THR A 63 -0.64 -14.86 0.28
CA THR A 63 0.11 -16.11 0.43
C THR A 63 -0.74 -17.37 0.35
N GLY A 64 -2.07 -17.27 0.49
CA GLY A 64 -3.01 -18.37 0.32
C GLY A 64 -4.32 -17.93 -0.32
N ASP A 65 -5.26 -18.86 -0.45
CA ASP A 65 -6.58 -18.60 -1.04
C ASP A 65 -7.61 -18.11 -0.02
N GLY A 66 -8.71 -17.53 -0.51
CA GLY A 66 -9.82 -17.10 0.34
C GLY A 66 -9.52 -15.85 1.18
N GLN A 67 -10.14 -15.77 2.36
CA GLN A 67 -10.00 -14.62 3.25
C GLN A 67 -8.65 -14.64 3.99
N PRO A 68 -7.85 -13.56 3.94
CA PRO A 68 -6.59 -13.51 4.66
C PRO A 68 -6.82 -13.40 6.18
N GLN A 69 -5.90 -13.98 6.95
CA GLN A 69 -5.88 -13.88 8.41
C GLN A 69 -5.36 -12.51 8.86
N ALA A 70 -4.44 -11.92 8.10
CA ALA A 70 -3.88 -10.59 8.35
C ALA A 70 -3.58 -9.83 7.06
N ILE A 71 -3.56 -8.50 7.15
CA ILE A 71 -3.24 -7.60 6.04
C ILE A 71 -2.08 -6.69 6.44
N ILE A 72 -1.04 -6.65 5.62
CA ILE A 72 0.06 -5.68 5.71
C ILE A 72 -0.20 -4.61 4.66
N ILE A 73 -0.37 -3.36 5.09
CA ILE A 73 -0.53 -2.20 4.22
C ILE A 73 0.81 -1.48 4.19
N ALA A 74 1.40 -1.30 3.02
CA ALA A 74 2.70 -0.67 2.88
C ALA A 74 2.71 0.34 1.74
N THR A 75 3.65 1.28 1.83
CA THR A 75 3.87 2.31 0.80
C THR A 75 5.37 2.43 0.51
N GLY A 76 5.72 2.94 -0.67
CA GLY A 76 7.10 3.25 -1.01
C GLY A 76 8.10 2.11 -0.75
N SER A 77 9.24 2.46 -0.17
CA SER A 77 10.33 1.53 0.15
C SER A 77 9.96 0.40 1.11
N GLU A 78 8.87 0.53 1.87
CA GLU A 78 8.47 -0.46 2.87
C GLU A 78 7.69 -1.63 2.25
N VAL A 79 7.25 -1.53 0.99
CA VAL A 79 6.52 -2.61 0.30
C VAL A 79 7.38 -3.87 0.16
N GLU A 80 8.67 -3.73 -0.13
CA GLU A 80 9.59 -4.87 -0.23
C GLU A 80 9.70 -5.62 1.12
N LEU A 81 9.76 -4.87 2.22
CA LEU A 81 9.78 -5.44 3.56
C LEU A 81 8.46 -6.16 3.88
N ALA A 82 7.32 -5.56 3.51
CA ALA A 82 6.00 -6.17 3.70
C ALA A 82 5.84 -7.47 2.91
N VAL A 83 6.32 -7.52 1.66
CA VAL A 83 6.33 -8.74 0.83
C VAL A 83 7.19 -9.82 1.47
N THR A 84 8.39 -9.47 1.92
CA THR A 84 9.30 -10.41 2.60
C THR A 84 8.66 -10.99 3.86
N ALA A 85 8.06 -10.14 4.70
CA ALA A 85 7.38 -10.57 5.92
C ALA A 85 6.18 -11.48 5.63
N ALA A 86 5.36 -11.13 4.63
CA ALA A 86 4.23 -11.95 4.23
C ALA A 86 4.67 -13.33 3.74
N ARG A 87 5.69 -13.40 2.87
CA ARG A 87 6.23 -14.69 2.37
C ARG A 87 6.71 -15.58 3.52
N ALA A 88 7.47 -15.02 4.48
CA ALA A 88 7.95 -15.76 5.65
C ALA A 88 6.79 -16.29 6.53
N LEU A 89 5.72 -15.50 6.70
CA LEU A 89 4.50 -15.95 7.41
C LEU A 89 3.72 -17.00 6.61
N GLY A 90 3.71 -16.88 5.27
CA GLY A 90 3.14 -17.86 4.35
C GLY A 90 3.80 -19.24 4.44
N GLU A 91 5.14 -19.27 4.52
CA GLU A 91 5.91 -20.51 4.74
C GLU A 91 5.58 -21.18 6.08
N GLN A 92 5.11 -20.41 7.06
CA GLN A 92 4.62 -20.91 8.35
C GLN A 92 3.13 -21.29 8.33
N GLY A 93 2.48 -21.23 7.18
CA GLY A 93 1.08 -21.61 6.99
C GLY A 93 0.06 -20.48 7.24
N SER A 94 0.51 -19.23 7.37
CA SER A 94 -0.39 -18.09 7.55
C SER A 94 -0.82 -17.48 6.22
N ASN A 95 -2.11 -17.23 6.04
CA ASN A 95 -2.63 -16.49 4.89
C ASN A 95 -2.55 -14.98 5.15
N VAL A 96 -1.58 -14.32 4.55
CA VAL A 96 -1.28 -12.89 4.72
C VAL A 96 -1.41 -12.19 3.38
N ARG A 97 -2.13 -11.07 3.39
CA ARG A 97 -2.26 -10.18 2.24
C ARG A 97 -1.32 -8.99 2.38
N VAL A 98 -0.64 -8.64 1.30
CA VAL A 98 0.09 -7.37 1.17
C VAL A 98 -0.69 -6.44 0.25
N VAL A 99 -0.98 -5.25 0.76
CA VAL A 99 -1.60 -4.15 0.01
C VAL A 99 -0.54 -3.08 -0.21
N SER A 100 -0.22 -2.81 -1.48
CA SER A 100 0.53 -1.61 -1.84
C SER A 100 -0.45 -0.45 -1.93
N MET A 101 -0.17 0.65 -1.20
CA MET A 101 -1.04 1.81 -1.10
C MET A 101 -0.30 3.10 -1.51
N PRO A 102 0.17 3.22 -2.78
CA PRO A 102 0.94 4.38 -3.20
C PRO A 102 0.18 5.71 -3.07
N CYS A 103 -1.16 5.70 -3.15
CA CYS A 103 -1.97 6.92 -3.14
C CYS A 103 -3.31 6.69 -2.42
N VAL A 104 -3.38 7.14 -1.17
CA VAL A 104 -4.56 6.96 -0.33
C VAL A 104 -5.77 7.74 -0.85
N ASP A 105 -5.58 8.95 -1.40
CA ASP A 105 -6.70 9.73 -1.95
C ASP A 105 -7.34 9.04 -3.16
N ALA A 106 -6.53 8.52 -4.10
CA ALA A 106 -7.03 7.75 -5.23
C ALA A 106 -7.74 6.46 -4.78
N PHE A 107 -7.26 5.79 -3.73
CA PHE A 107 -7.91 4.60 -3.17
C PHE A 107 -9.28 4.91 -2.54
N LEU A 108 -9.37 5.99 -1.77
CA LEU A 108 -10.61 6.39 -1.11
C LEU A 108 -11.67 6.91 -2.09
N ALA A 109 -11.25 7.38 -3.27
CA ALA A 109 -12.14 7.75 -4.36
C ALA A 109 -12.76 6.54 -5.09
N GLN A 110 -12.27 5.32 -4.84
CA GLN A 110 -12.83 4.11 -5.45
C GLN A 110 -14.17 3.74 -4.82
N SER A 111 -14.92 2.85 -5.50
CA SER A 111 -16.19 2.33 -4.97
C SER A 111 -15.99 1.60 -3.63
N ALA A 112 -17.02 1.62 -2.78
CA ALA A 112 -16.99 0.90 -1.50
C ALA A 112 -16.74 -0.61 -1.69
N GLU A 113 -17.27 -1.19 -2.77
CA GLU A 113 -17.02 -2.58 -3.16
C GLU A 113 -15.53 -2.85 -3.42
N TYR A 114 -14.84 -1.94 -4.12
CA TYR A 114 -13.41 -2.09 -4.37
C TYR A 114 -12.59 -1.94 -3.08
N GLN A 115 -12.93 -0.96 -2.25
CA GLN A 115 -12.26 -0.75 -0.97
C GLN A 115 -12.42 -1.97 -0.06
N GLU A 116 -13.62 -2.58 -0.02
CA GLU A 116 -13.89 -3.82 0.74
C GLU A 116 -13.16 -5.02 0.13
N ALA A 117 -13.06 -5.12 -1.20
CA ALA A 117 -12.31 -6.19 -1.85
C ALA A 117 -10.81 -6.15 -1.50
N VAL A 118 -10.21 -4.97 -1.38
CA VAL A 118 -8.79 -4.78 -1.01
C VAL A 118 -8.58 -4.90 0.49
N LEU A 119 -9.41 -4.24 1.30
CA LEU A 119 -9.34 -4.20 2.77
C LEU A 119 -10.64 -4.70 3.43
N PRO A 120 -10.93 -6.02 3.39
CA PRO A 120 -12.18 -6.57 3.93
C PRO A 120 -12.37 -6.21 5.40
N ALA A 121 -13.52 -5.65 5.76
CA ALA A 121 -13.84 -5.19 7.12
C ALA A 121 -13.77 -6.33 8.15
N ALA A 122 -14.06 -7.57 7.72
CA ALA A 122 -13.96 -8.76 8.55
C ALA A 122 -12.53 -9.10 8.99
N VAL A 123 -11.50 -8.64 8.26
CA VAL A 123 -10.09 -8.89 8.60
C VAL A 123 -9.56 -7.72 9.43
N ARG A 124 -9.62 -7.88 10.76
CA ARG A 124 -9.20 -6.86 11.73
C ARG A 124 -7.69 -6.78 11.97
N ALA A 125 -6.97 -7.89 11.78
CA ALA A 125 -5.52 -7.92 11.97
C ALA A 125 -4.84 -7.19 10.81
N ARG A 126 -4.52 -5.92 11.02
CA ARG A 126 -3.97 -5.03 9.99
C ARG A 126 -2.76 -4.29 10.54
N VAL A 127 -1.65 -4.35 9.82
CA VAL A 127 -0.42 -3.63 10.15
C VAL A 127 -0.10 -2.67 9.02
N ALA A 128 0.10 -1.40 9.34
CA ALA A 128 0.61 -0.41 8.39
C ALA A 128 2.12 -0.27 8.55
N VAL A 129 2.85 -0.29 7.43
CA VAL A 129 4.31 -0.19 7.38
C VAL A 129 4.70 0.99 6.49
N GLU A 130 5.09 2.08 7.12
CA GLU A 130 5.56 3.30 6.46
C GLU A 130 6.58 4.01 7.35
N ALA A 131 7.67 4.50 6.77
CA ALA A 131 8.66 5.32 7.47
C ALA A 131 8.17 6.77 7.67
N ALA A 132 7.04 6.95 8.36
CA ALA A 132 6.41 8.26 8.60
C ALA A 132 5.63 8.29 9.94
N ILE A 133 4.81 9.33 10.13
CA ILE A 133 3.97 9.49 11.32
C ILE A 133 2.84 8.45 11.33
N ALA A 134 2.70 7.75 12.46
CA ALA A 134 1.74 6.64 12.59
C ALA A 134 0.27 7.08 12.51
N ASP A 135 -0.04 8.30 12.98
CA ASP A 135 -1.42 8.78 13.14
C ASP A 135 -2.26 8.75 11.86
N TYR A 136 -1.60 8.88 10.70
CA TYR A 136 -2.26 8.84 9.41
C TYR A 136 -2.93 7.49 9.12
N TRP A 137 -2.38 6.40 9.67
CA TRP A 137 -2.77 5.03 9.35
C TRP A 137 -3.88 4.47 10.24
N TYR A 138 -4.24 5.14 11.35
CA TYR A 138 -5.31 4.68 12.27
C TYR A 138 -6.66 4.47 11.60
N ARG A 139 -6.92 5.15 10.49
CA ARG A 139 -8.15 4.95 9.71
C ARG A 139 -8.22 3.60 8.99
N PHE A 140 -7.07 2.93 8.82
CA PHE A 140 -6.95 1.66 8.10
C PHE A 140 -6.61 0.48 9.00
N THR A 141 -5.97 0.72 10.14
CA THR A 141 -5.64 -0.31 11.15
C THR A 141 -6.66 -0.31 12.29
N ALA A 142 -7.02 -1.49 12.81
CA ALA A 142 -7.83 -1.57 14.02
C ALA A 142 -6.98 -1.13 15.23
N GLN A 143 -7.61 -0.54 16.26
CA GLN A 143 -6.96 0.16 17.40
C GLN A 143 -5.95 -0.67 18.23
N ASP A 144 -5.82 -1.98 18.01
CA ASP A 144 -5.20 -2.90 19.00
C ASP A 144 -3.94 -3.65 18.54
N GLN A 145 -3.42 -3.47 17.32
CA GLN A 145 -2.22 -4.21 16.86
C GLN A 145 -1.33 -3.37 15.95
N TRP A 146 -0.27 -2.76 16.50
CA TRP A 146 0.78 -2.13 15.72
C TRP A 146 2.17 -2.52 16.22
N LEU A 147 3.11 -2.60 15.29
CA LEU A 147 4.55 -2.69 15.56
C LEU A 147 5.20 -1.50 14.85
N LEU A 148 5.68 -0.53 15.63
CA LEU A 148 6.48 0.58 15.10
C LEU A 148 7.88 0.03 14.80
N LEU A 149 8.31 0.11 13.55
CA LEU A 149 9.74 0.09 13.23
C LEU A 149 10.21 1.55 13.26
N PRO A 150 10.80 2.03 14.38
CA PRO A 150 11.30 3.40 14.42
C PRO A 150 12.38 3.59 13.35
N LEU A 151 12.46 4.81 12.82
CA LEU A 151 13.63 5.26 12.06
C LEU A 151 14.87 4.98 12.91
N ARG A 152 15.78 4.13 12.42
CA ARG A 152 17.11 4.02 13.03
C ARG A 152 17.81 5.37 12.85
N THR A 153 17.78 6.19 13.88
CA THR A 153 18.76 7.26 14.04
C THR A 153 20.08 6.59 14.37
N ASN A 154 21.08 6.73 13.50
CA ASN A 154 22.47 6.44 13.85
C ASN A 154 22.92 7.31 15.01
#